data_AF-A0A356V9V4-F1
#
_entry.id   AF-A0A356V9V4-F1
#
_cell.length_a   1.000
_cell.length_b   1.000
_cell.length_c   1.000
_cell.angle_alpha   90.00
_cell.angle_beta   90.00
_cell.angle_gamma   90.00
#
_symmetry.space_group_name_H-M   'P 1'
#
loop_
_entity.id
_entity.type
_entity.pdbx_description
1 polymer ?
#
loop_
_entity_poly.entity_id
_entity_poly.type
_entity_poly.pdbx_seq_one_letter_code
_entity_poly.pdbx_strand_id
1 'polypeptide(L)'
;MRCSYDGLGRRIEKAVRGTVLRYVYDNEDLLLTMDGANALQAGLIHGPGIDQPLLLLPDADRDGTLSRGEPTRRLLTDGLGSITAVVDDRSGTLVERYLYESFGTLTL
;
A
#
# COMPACT_ATOMS: atom_id res chain seq x y z
N MET A 1 -2.48 4.47 19.92
CA MET A 1 -1.86 3.81 18.75
C MET A 1 -0.48 3.34 19.16
N ARG A 2 -0.06 2.13 18.77
CA ARG A 2 1.29 1.59 19.03
C ARG A 2 1.98 1.30 17.70
N CYS A 3 3.27 1.55 17.62
CA CYS A 3 4.11 1.16 16.49
C CYS A 3 5.34 0.39 17.00
N SER A 4 5.81 -0.54 16.18
CA SER A 4 7.08 -1.26 16.39
C SER A 4 7.99 -1.03 15.20
N TYR A 5 9.30 -1.04 15.43
CA TYR A 5 10.32 -0.70 14.43
C TYR A 5 11.45 -1.73 14.43
N ASP A 6 12.09 -1.91 13.28
CA ASP A 6 13.30 -2.72 13.19
C ASP A 6 14.58 -1.93 13.57
N GLY A 7 15.74 -2.59 13.50
CA GLY A 7 17.03 -1.98 13.82
C GLY A 7 17.47 -0.86 12.86
N LEU A 8 16.82 -0.73 11.69
CA LEU A 8 17.05 0.36 10.73
C LEU A 8 16.04 1.51 10.93
N GLY A 9 15.13 1.39 11.89
CA GLY A 9 14.10 2.39 12.17
C GLY A 9 12.89 2.34 11.24
N ARG A 10 12.73 1.29 10.42
CA ARG A 10 11.54 1.11 9.58
C ARG A 10 10.40 0.56 10.42
N ARG A 11 9.16 1.03 10.18
CA ARG A 11 7.99 0.58 10.94
C ARG A 11 7.56 -0.81 10.49
N ILE A 12 7.74 -1.82 11.33
CA ILE A 12 7.36 -3.21 11.02
C ILE A 12 5.95 -3.58 11.50
N GLU A 13 5.36 -2.81 12.42
CA GLU A 13 4.00 -3.04 12.90
C GLU A 13 3.32 -1.73 13.32
N LYS A 14 2.01 -1.63 13.06
CA LYS A 14 1.13 -0.58 13.55
C LYS A 14 -0.12 -1.20 14.13
N ALA A 15 -0.47 -0.82 15.37
CA ALA A 15 -1.69 -1.23 16.04
C ALA A 15 -2.58 -0.01 16.38
N VAL A 16 -3.80 -0.01 15.85
CA VAL A 16 -4.80 1.04 16.09
C VAL A 16 -6.10 0.38 16.55
N ARG A 17 -6.52 0.66 17.79
CA ARG A 17 -7.77 0.14 18.38
C ARG A 17 -7.93 -1.39 18.25
N GLY A 18 -6.82 -2.13 18.37
CA GLY A 18 -6.80 -3.59 18.26
C GLY A 18 -6.54 -4.14 16.85
N THR A 19 -6.71 -3.33 15.79
CA THR A 19 -6.33 -3.72 14.43
C THR A 19 -4.81 -3.60 14.26
N VAL A 20 -4.17 -4.72 13.94
CA VAL A 20 -2.72 -4.82 13.70
C VAL A 20 -2.48 -4.93 12.20
N LEU A 21 -1.54 -4.12 11.70
CA LEU A 21 -0.99 -4.22 10.36
C LEU A 21 0.54 -4.34 10.48
N ARG A 22 1.11 -5.35 9.84
CA ARG A 22 2.54 -5.60 9.73
C ARG A 22 3.03 -5.25 8.35
N TYR A 23 4.31 -4.86 8.27
CA TYR A 23 4.94 -4.36 7.06
C TYR A 23 6.21 -5.16 6.80
N VAL A 24 6.34 -5.68 5.58
CA VAL A 24 7.53 -6.40 5.10
C VAL A 24 8.16 -5.59 3.99
N TYR A 25 9.46 -5.38 4.10
CA TYR A 25 10.21 -4.49 3.22
C TYR A 25 11.22 -5.27 2.38
N ASP A 26 11.40 -4.83 1.13
CA ASP A 26 12.58 -5.11 0.32
C ASP A 26 13.43 -3.83 0.27
N ASN A 27 14.51 -3.82 1.04
CA ASN A 27 15.28 -2.60 1.35
C ASN A 27 14.40 -1.43 1.82
N GLU A 28 14.28 -0.33 1.07
CA GLU A 28 13.41 0.81 1.41
C GLU A 28 11.94 0.59 1.04
N ASP A 29 11.65 -0.30 0.08
CA ASP A 29 10.33 -0.46 -0.51
C ASP A 29 9.44 -1.37 0.34
N LEU A 30 8.18 -0.95 0.52
CA LEU A 30 7.18 -1.77 1.18
C LEU A 30 6.75 -2.88 0.21
N LEU A 31 7.14 -4.12 0.50
CA LEU A 31 6.81 -5.26 -0.34
C LEU A 31 5.43 -5.81 -0.03
N LEU A 32 5.15 -6.08 1.26
CA LEU A 32 3.89 -6.70 1.70
C LEU A 32 3.32 -6.04 2.94
N THR A 33 2.00 -6.16 3.07
CA THR A 33 1.28 -5.92 4.31
C THR A 33 0.58 -7.19 4.78
N MET A 34 0.59 -7.41 6.09
CA MET A 34 -0.03 -8.59 6.73
C MET A 34 -0.83 -8.15 7.95
N ASP A 35 -1.79 -8.96 8.37
CA ASP A 35 -2.55 -8.71 9.59
C ASP A 35 -1.81 -9.18 10.87
N GLY A 36 -2.47 -9.07 12.01
CA GLY A 36 -1.96 -9.53 13.30
C GLY A 36 -1.76 -11.04 13.44
N ALA A 37 -2.32 -11.84 12.54
CA ALA A 37 -2.15 -13.30 12.44
C ALA A 37 -1.12 -13.71 11.38
N ASN A 38 -0.43 -12.74 10.75
CA ASN A 38 0.47 -12.94 9.60
C ASN A 38 -0.25 -13.44 8.34
N ALA A 39 -1.57 -13.24 8.22
CA ALA A 39 -2.24 -13.44 6.96
C ALA A 39 -1.90 -12.29 6.01
N LEU A 40 -1.58 -12.62 4.75
CA LEU A 40 -1.33 -11.63 3.71
C LEU A 40 -2.56 -10.72 3.54
N GLN A 41 -2.32 -9.43 3.29
CA GLN A 41 -3.37 -8.46 3.02
C GLN A 41 -3.19 -7.83 1.65
N ALA A 42 -1.96 -7.42 1.32
CA ALA A 42 -1.63 -6.91 0.01
C ALA A 42 -0.12 -6.93 -0.24
N GLY A 43 0.25 -7.02 -1.51
CA GLY A 43 1.59 -6.66 -2.01
C GLY A 43 1.60 -5.32 -2.72
N LEU A 44 2.78 -4.70 -2.79
CA LEU A 44 3.01 -3.50 -3.59
C LEU A 44 4.19 -3.75 -4.54
N ILE A 45 4.09 -3.16 -5.74
CA ILE A 45 5.19 -3.13 -6.71
C ILE A 45 5.63 -1.68 -6.86
N HIS A 46 6.93 -1.46 -6.70
CA HIS A 46 7.56 -0.15 -6.76
C HIS A 46 8.29 0.07 -8.10
N GLY A 47 8.39 1.33 -8.50
CA GLY A 47 9.25 1.77 -9.59
C GLY A 47 10.71 1.91 -9.15
N PRO A 48 11.62 2.28 -10.05
CA PRO A 48 13.04 2.42 -9.74
C PRO A 48 13.39 3.68 -8.91
N GLY A 49 12.43 4.59 -8.72
CA GLY A 49 12.61 5.79 -7.90
C GLY A 49 12.23 5.56 -6.43
N ILE A 50 12.66 6.48 -5.57
CA ILE A 50 12.29 6.48 -4.14
C ILE A 50 10.80 6.77 -4.00
N ASP A 51 10.12 6.05 -3.11
CA ASP A 51 8.70 6.27 -2.76
C ASP A 51 7.77 6.24 -3.97
N GLN A 52 8.00 5.30 -4.90
CA GLN A 52 7.25 5.21 -6.16
C GLN A 52 6.40 3.93 -6.25
N PRO A 53 5.36 3.75 -5.42
CA PRO A 53 4.47 2.60 -5.55
C PRO A 53 3.63 2.72 -6.83
N LEU A 54 3.69 1.69 -7.67
CA LEU A 54 3.02 1.65 -8.99
C LEU A 54 1.75 0.81 -8.95
N LEU A 55 1.83 -0.36 -8.31
CA LEU A 55 0.73 -1.31 -8.23
C LEU A 55 0.47 -1.70 -6.79
N LEU A 56 -0.82 -1.82 -6.46
CA LEU A 56 -1.31 -2.46 -5.25
C LEU A 56 -2.01 -3.77 -5.66
N LEU A 57 -1.62 -4.86 -5.00
CA LEU A 57 -2.09 -6.22 -5.23
C LEU A 57 -2.75 -6.72 -3.94
N PRO A 58 -4.06 -6.49 -3.72
CA PRO A 58 -4.76 -7.02 -2.57
C PRO A 58 -4.92 -8.54 -2.68
N ASP A 59 -4.73 -9.24 -1.57
CA ASP A 59 -5.19 -10.62 -1.38
C ASP A 59 -6.71 -10.55 -1.06
N ALA A 60 -7.51 -10.54 -2.12
CA ALA A 60 -8.94 -10.29 -2.08
C ALA A 60 -9.74 -11.52 -1.63
N ASP A 61 -9.26 -12.72 -1.95
CA ASP A 61 -9.90 -13.97 -1.54
C ASP A 61 -9.35 -14.54 -0.21
N ARG A 62 -8.25 -13.96 0.31
CA ARG A 62 -7.59 -14.31 1.58
C ARG A 62 -6.98 -15.70 1.56
N ASP A 63 -6.51 -16.15 0.39
CA ASP A 63 -5.86 -17.45 0.25
C ASP A 63 -4.35 -17.41 0.55
N GLY A 64 -3.79 -16.23 0.79
CA GLY A 64 -2.37 -16.03 1.11
C GLY A 64 -1.47 -15.93 -0.13
N THR A 65 -2.04 -15.81 -1.32
CA THR A 65 -1.33 -15.64 -2.59
C THR A 65 -1.72 -14.34 -3.28
N LEU A 66 -0.85 -13.81 -4.13
CA LEU A 66 -1.16 -12.67 -5.00
C LEU A 66 -1.37 -13.20 -6.42
N SER A 67 -2.58 -13.68 -6.66
CA SER A 67 -2.88 -14.47 -7.85
C SER A 67 -3.33 -13.59 -9.01
N ARG A 68 -3.01 -14.03 -10.24
CA ARG A 68 -3.37 -13.29 -11.47
C ARG A 68 -4.87 -13.05 -11.60
N GLY A 69 -5.76 -13.76 -10.90
CA GLY A 69 -7.22 -13.56 -10.97
C GLY A 69 -7.71 -12.35 -10.17
N GLU A 70 -6.92 -11.91 -9.20
CA GLU A 70 -7.27 -10.89 -8.22
C GLU A 70 -7.19 -9.46 -8.78
N PRO A 71 -7.84 -8.48 -8.15
CA PRO A 71 -7.82 -7.11 -8.62
C PRO A 71 -6.43 -6.49 -8.47
N THR A 72 -5.78 -6.16 -9.59
CA THR A 72 -4.61 -5.28 -9.57
C THR A 72 -5.06 -3.83 -9.63
N ARG A 73 -4.51 -2.98 -8.77
CA ARG A 73 -4.82 -1.55 -8.74
C ARG A 73 -3.59 -0.74 -9.13
N ARG A 74 -3.72 0.14 -10.12
CA ARG A 74 -2.69 1.12 -10.47
C ARG A 74 -2.82 2.35 -9.59
N LEU A 75 -1.68 2.77 -9.04
CA LEU A 75 -1.56 3.98 -8.22
C LEU A 75 -1.04 5.10 -9.12
N LEU A 76 -1.86 6.14 -9.33
CA LEU A 76 -1.50 7.28 -10.16
C LEU A 76 -1.02 8.40 -9.25
N THR A 77 0.12 8.99 -9.59
CA THR A 77 0.77 10.02 -8.79
C THR A 77 0.80 11.38 -9.48
N ASP A 78 0.91 12.45 -8.70
CA ASP A 78 1.27 13.77 -9.20
C ASP A 78 2.79 13.92 -9.37
N GLY A 79 3.24 15.13 -9.77
CA GLY A 79 4.66 15.41 -9.98
C GLY A 79 5.52 15.38 -8.70
N LEU A 80 4.92 15.34 -7.51
CA LEU A 80 5.61 15.19 -6.23
C LEU A 80 5.56 13.75 -5.71
N GLY A 81 4.91 12.83 -6.42
CA GLY A 81 4.77 11.43 -6.02
C GLY A 81 3.55 11.13 -5.15
N SER A 82 2.69 12.11 -4.86
CA SER A 82 1.48 11.86 -4.06
C SER A 82 0.46 11.09 -4.89
N ILE A 83 -0.12 10.02 -4.33
CA ILE A 83 -1.15 9.22 -5.02
C ILE A 83 -2.44 10.05 -5.13
N THR A 84 -2.82 10.42 -6.35
CA THR A 84 -4.02 11.22 -6.66
C THR A 84 -5.20 10.38 -7.14
N ALA A 85 -4.96 9.16 -7.61
CA ALA A 85 -6.02 8.23 -7.96
C ALA A 85 -5.58 6.77 -7.88
N VAL A 86 -6.55 5.91 -7.62
CA VAL A 86 -6.44 4.46 -7.71
C VAL A 86 -7.38 3.99 -8.80
N VAL A 87 -6.87 3.26 -9.77
CA VAL A 87 -7.68 2.71 -10.87
C VAL A 87 -7.50 1.20 -10.95
N ASP A 88 -8.56 0.51 -11.34
CA ASP A 88 -8.48 -0.91 -11.69
C ASP A 88 -7.57 -1.07 -12.91
N ASP A 89 -6.55 -1.92 -12.82
CA ASP A 89 -5.51 -2.07 -13.84
C ASP A 89 -6.07 -2.56 -15.18
N ARG A 90 -7.08 -3.45 -15.13
CA ARG A 90 -7.64 -4.09 -16.32
C ARG A 90 -8.63 -3.20 -17.06
N SER A 91 -9.58 -2.65 -16.32
CA SER A 91 -10.69 -1.88 -16.90
C SER A 91 -10.38 -0.39 -17.00
N GLY A 92 -9.38 0.11 -16.26
CA GLY A 92 -9.13 1.54 -16.11
C GLY A 92 -10.20 2.26 -15.28
N THR A 93 -11.11 1.53 -14.65
CA THR A 93 -12.19 2.10 -13.85
C THR A 93 -11.61 2.81 -12.63
N LEU A 94 -12.08 4.02 -12.35
CA LEU A 94 -11.71 4.75 -11.15
C LEU A 94 -12.23 4.02 -9.90
N VAL A 95 -11.33 3.65 -9.01
CA VAL A 95 -11.65 3.05 -7.70
C VAL A 95 -11.72 4.14 -6.64
N GLU A 96 -10.73 5.04 -6.64
CA GLU A 96 -10.61 6.09 -5.64
C GLU A 96 -9.88 7.30 -6.22
N ARG A 97 -10.18 8.49 -5.71
CA ARG A 97 -9.56 9.75 -6.12
C ARG A 97 -9.28 10.59 -4.89
N TYR A 98 -8.12 11.23 -4.91
CA TYR A 98 -7.62 12.07 -3.83
C TYR A 98 -7.24 13.45 -4.35
N LEU A 99 -7.50 14.47 -3.53
CA LEU A 99 -6.97 15.82 -3.71
C LEU A 99 -6.30 16.27 -2.43
N TYR A 100 -5.12 16.87 -2.57
CA TYR A 100 -4.33 17.35 -1.44
C TYR A 100 -4.14 18.85 -1.53
N GLU A 101 -4.23 19.53 -0.39
CA GLU A 101 -3.68 20.87 -0.22
C GLU A 101 -2.16 20.83 -0.20
N SER A 102 -1.54 22.01 -0.28
CA SER A 102 -0.08 22.19 -0.33
C SER A 102 0.72 21.49 0.77
N PHE A 103 0.11 21.19 1.93
CA PHE A 103 0.75 20.49 3.05
C PHE A 103 0.22 19.06 3.27
N GLY A 104 -0.39 18.47 2.24
CA GLY A 104 -0.81 17.06 2.25
C GLY A 104 -2.13 16.78 2.98
N THR A 105 -2.89 17.82 3.34
CA THR A 105 -4.24 17.65 3.87
C THR A 105 -5.19 17.20 2.76
N LEU A 106 -5.87 16.08 2.97
CA LEU A 106 -6.85 15.54 2.03
C LEU A 106 -8.10 16.42 1.99
N THR A 107 -8.57 16.77 0.80
CA THR A 107 -9.78 17.57 0.57
C THR A 107 -10.86 16.83 -0.22
N LEU A 108 -10.54 15.68 -0.81
CA LEU A 108 -11.46 14.78 -1.49
C LEU A 108 -11.03 13.33 -1.26
#